data_AF-A0A257LWU8-F1
#
_entry.id   AF-A0A257LWU8-F1
#
_cell.length_a   1.000
_cell.length_b   1.000
_cell.length_c   1.000
_cell.angle_alpha   90.00
_cell.angle_beta   90.00
_cell.angle_gamma   90.00
#
_symmetry.space_group_name_H-M   'P 1'
#
loop_
_entity.id
_entity.type
_entity.pdbx_description
1 polymer ?
#
loop_
_entity_poly.entity_id
_entity_poly.type
_entity_poly.pdbx_seq_one_letter_code
_entity_poly.pdbx_strand_id
1 'polypeptide(L)'
;MSPRKYRVLAVSLLVTVLHGTAMAAPVTGTWIKASGGATMGLTNTTTASPTWGDGTTDNADASSIYSSFPTITLTNPGDKVVLSGSVEMFGITGTAGSIFRFGLFNVNGSANTNGWLGYFVQSAAPSGTGSLQERVLPNTTSFTSTSGGGSSSLQTLPVATSALTSTVYNFSFTLERKAPSGLIITTSLVRASDSLQFAGASYTDNSVNAGAFTFDRVGFQGTTELNADKLQMNNVDVTFTAAAVLPPLITASGFVDQGAAFEVFVERMTPTKTYVLKRSTDLSSFPDTNGSPFTGAAVNSFIDPMPPAGKAFYRIEVAP
;
A
#
# COMPACT_ATOMS: atom_id res chain seq x y z
N MET A 1 56.49 19.11 8.68
CA MET A 1 55.10 19.43 9.07
C MET A 1 54.46 18.15 9.59
N SER A 2 53.97 18.16 10.83
CA SER A 2 53.35 16.98 11.44
C SER A 2 51.86 16.92 11.06
N PRO A 3 51.32 15.78 10.59
CA PRO A 3 49.90 15.65 10.27
C PRO A 3 49.08 15.78 11.55
N ARG A 4 48.25 16.83 11.64
CA ARG A 4 47.31 17.01 12.76
C ARG A 4 46.25 15.90 12.67
N LYS A 5 46.19 15.05 13.69
CA LYS A 5 45.15 14.03 13.84
C LYS A 5 43.86 14.70 14.34
N TYR A 6 42.91 14.95 13.45
CA TYR A 6 41.57 15.41 13.83
C TYR A 6 40.74 14.23 14.32
N ARG A 7 40.12 14.35 15.49
CA ARG A 7 39.15 13.37 16.02
C ARG A 7 37.75 13.86 15.66
N VAL A 8 37.04 13.13 14.81
CA VAL A 8 35.64 13.43 14.46
C VAL A 8 34.75 12.85 15.56
N LEU A 9 34.06 13.71 16.31
CA LEU A 9 33.03 13.31 17.27
C LEU A 9 31.67 13.44 16.58
N ALA A 10 31.11 12.32 16.13
CA ALA A 10 29.75 12.27 15.61
C ALA A 10 28.76 12.24 16.80
N VAL A 11 28.06 13.36 17.04
CA VAL A 11 26.95 13.41 18.00
C VAL A 11 25.67 13.04 17.25
N SER A 12 25.20 11.80 17.40
CA SER A 12 23.88 11.40 16.93
C SER A 12 22.82 11.92 17.90
N LEU A 13 22.09 12.95 17.50
CA LEU A 13 20.88 13.38 18.19
C LEU A 13 19.78 12.34 17.94
N LEU A 14 19.40 11.60 18.97
CA LEU A 14 18.29 10.65 18.91
C LEU A 14 16.97 11.43 18.93
N VAL A 15 16.38 11.66 17.76
CA VAL A 15 15.03 12.21 17.64
C VAL A 15 14.05 11.05 17.77
N THR A 16 13.22 11.08 18.83
CA THR A 16 12.12 10.13 18.99
C THR A 16 11.09 10.39 17.90
N VAL A 17 11.00 9.51 16.91
CA VAL A 17 10.00 9.60 15.84
C VAL A 17 8.65 9.23 16.43
N LEU A 18 7.74 10.20 16.51
CA LEU A 18 6.31 9.95 16.71
C LEU A 18 5.82 9.15 15.50
N HIS A 19 5.58 7.86 15.70
CA HIS A 19 4.93 7.02 14.70
C HIS A 19 3.54 7.60 14.44
N GLY A 20 3.22 7.88 13.17
CA GLY A 20 1.88 8.33 12.79
C GLY A 20 0.86 7.32 13.29
N THR A 21 -0.14 7.77 14.03
CA THR A 21 -1.27 6.93 14.43
C THR A 21 -1.98 6.50 13.15
N ALA A 22 -2.07 5.19 12.89
CA ALA A 22 -2.88 4.68 11.81
C ALA A 22 -4.32 5.22 11.98
N MET A 23 -4.81 5.94 10.97
CA MET A 23 -6.20 6.35 10.94
C MET A 23 -6.98 5.16 10.36
N ALA A 24 -7.53 4.34 11.25
CA ALA A 24 -8.56 3.38 10.87
C ALA A 24 -9.86 4.14 10.64
N ALA A 25 -10.36 4.10 9.40
CA ALA A 25 -11.65 4.65 9.04
C ALA A 25 -12.47 3.50 8.47
N PRO A 26 -13.47 3.00 9.23
CA PRO A 26 -14.36 1.96 8.73
C PRO A 26 -14.84 2.31 7.32
N VAL A 27 -15.09 1.30 6.48
CA VAL A 27 -15.72 1.56 5.18
C VAL A 27 -17.14 2.07 5.44
N THR A 28 -17.31 3.39 5.49
CA THR A 28 -18.59 4.06 5.79
C THR A 28 -19.39 4.41 4.54
N GLY A 29 -18.88 4.11 3.35
CA GLY A 29 -19.61 4.32 2.10
C GLY A 29 -20.80 3.36 1.98
N THR A 30 -21.81 3.77 1.20
CA THR A 30 -22.92 2.89 0.85
C THR A 30 -22.44 1.75 -0.04
N TRP A 31 -22.69 0.52 0.38
CA TRP A 31 -22.47 -0.67 -0.45
C TRP A 31 -23.44 -0.70 -1.62
N ILE A 32 -22.89 -0.92 -2.81
CA ILE A 32 -23.62 -0.92 -4.07
C ILE A 32 -23.41 -2.28 -4.75
N LYS A 33 -24.50 -2.82 -5.28
CA LYS A 33 -24.48 -3.98 -6.17
C LYS A 33 -23.87 -3.59 -7.52
N ALA A 34 -22.76 -4.23 -7.88
CA ALA A 34 -22.13 -4.08 -9.19
C ALA A 34 -22.63 -5.11 -10.22
N SER A 35 -22.86 -6.34 -9.79
CA SER A 35 -23.40 -7.42 -10.63
C SER A 35 -24.20 -8.42 -9.79
N GLY A 36 -24.92 -9.33 -10.45
CA GLY A 36 -25.69 -10.41 -9.83
C GLY A 36 -27.14 -10.44 -10.34
N GLY A 37 -27.82 -11.57 -10.12
CA GLY A 37 -29.20 -11.78 -10.57
C GLY A 37 -30.18 -10.76 -9.98
N ALA A 38 -31.33 -10.55 -10.61
CA ALA A 38 -32.32 -9.55 -10.19
C ALA A 38 -32.79 -9.72 -8.73
N THR A 39 -32.82 -10.97 -8.26
CA THR A 39 -33.22 -11.36 -6.90
C THR A 39 -32.10 -11.25 -5.87
N MET A 40 -30.86 -10.95 -6.28
CA MET A 40 -29.76 -10.78 -5.33
C MET A 40 -30.03 -9.56 -4.46
N GLY A 41 -30.31 -9.83 -3.18
CA GLY A 41 -30.53 -8.84 -2.14
C GLY A 41 -29.21 -8.31 -1.58
N LEU A 42 -29.17 -7.02 -1.28
CA LEU A 42 -28.06 -6.37 -0.58
C LEU A 42 -28.63 -5.58 0.60
N THR A 43 -28.25 -5.97 1.81
CA THR A 43 -28.73 -5.38 3.07
C THR A 43 -27.56 -4.85 3.90
N ASN A 44 -27.86 -4.08 4.94
CA ASN A 44 -26.85 -3.41 5.79
C ASN A 44 -25.88 -2.53 4.98
N THR A 45 -26.38 -1.91 3.91
CA THR A 45 -25.57 -1.17 2.92
C THR A 45 -24.86 0.05 3.47
N THR A 46 -25.25 0.57 4.62
CA THR A 46 -24.62 1.75 5.25
C THR A 46 -23.71 1.38 6.42
N THR A 47 -23.35 0.10 6.55
CA THR A 47 -22.52 -0.41 7.64
C THR A 47 -21.20 -0.99 7.11
N ALA A 48 -20.24 -1.20 8.00
CA ALA A 48 -19.03 -1.97 7.69
C ALA A 48 -19.28 -3.49 7.52
N SER A 49 -20.53 -3.94 7.61
CA SER A 49 -20.91 -5.36 7.62
C SER A 49 -22.08 -5.63 6.67
N PRO A 50 -21.95 -5.34 5.35
CA PRO A 50 -23.00 -5.62 4.38
C PRO A 50 -23.28 -7.13 4.29
N THR A 51 -24.48 -7.47 3.88
CA THR A 51 -24.84 -8.84 3.54
C THR A 51 -25.39 -8.86 2.12
N TRP A 52 -24.81 -9.69 1.25
CA TRP A 52 -25.30 -9.89 -0.10
C TRP A 52 -25.70 -11.35 -0.34
N GLY A 53 -26.83 -11.54 -1.01
CA GLY A 53 -27.56 -12.80 -0.98
C GLY A 53 -28.66 -12.80 0.09
N ASP A 54 -29.73 -13.55 -0.14
CA ASP A 54 -30.87 -13.70 0.78
C ASP A 54 -30.94 -15.08 1.46
N GLY A 55 -29.98 -15.97 1.17
CA GLY A 55 -29.97 -17.34 1.70
C GLY A 55 -30.79 -18.34 0.86
N THR A 56 -31.41 -17.91 -0.24
CA THR A 56 -31.91 -18.83 -1.27
C THR A 56 -30.77 -19.35 -2.14
N THR A 57 -30.98 -20.50 -2.77
CA THR A 57 -29.96 -21.20 -3.56
C THR A 57 -29.26 -20.28 -4.56
N ASP A 58 -27.94 -20.18 -4.44
CA ASP A 58 -27.03 -19.46 -5.33
C ASP A 58 -27.33 -17.95 -5.46
N ASN A 59 -28.04 -17.35 -4.50
CA ASN A 59 -28.45 -15.94 -4.59
C ASN A 59 -27.27 -14.95 -4.54
N ALA A 60 -26.15 -15.34 -3.93
CA ALA A 60 -24.89 -14.58 -3.93
C ALA A 60 -23.94 -15.00 -5.07
N ASP A 61 -24.34 -15.92 -5.93
CA ASP A 61 -23.53 -16.41 -7.05
C ASP A 61 -23.37 -15.35 -8.17
N ALA A 62 -22.24 -15.43 -8.87
CA ALA A 62 -21.90 -14.54 -10.00
C ALA A 62 -22.09 -13.04 -9.71
N SER A 63 -21.98 -12.64 -8.45
CA SER A 63 -22.38 -11.33 -7.97
C SER A 63 -21.20 -10.56 -7.40
N SER A 64 -21.27 -9.24 -7.50
CA SER A 64 -20.22 -8.37 -6.98
C SER A 64 -20.82 -7.14 -6.32
N ILE A 65 -20.13 -6.66 -5.31
CA ILE A 65 -20.47 -5.44 -4.59
C ILE A 65 -19.23 -4.59 -4.41
N TYR A 66 -19.44 -3.30 -4.19
CA TYR A 66 -18.37 -2.36 -3.86
C TYR A 66 -18.86 -1.30 -2.89
N SER A 67 -17.93 -0.59 -2.27
CA SER A 67 -18.22 0.62 -1.52
C SER A 67 -17.09 1.63 -1.71
N SER A 68 -17.42 2.91 -1.54
CA SER A 68 -16.44 3.98 -1.53
C SER A 68 -15.87 4.21 -0.13
N PHE A 69 -14.65 4.74 -0.10
CA PHE A 69 -14.02 5.28 1.09
C PHE A 69 -13.28 6.57 0.71
N PRO A 70 -12.88 7.43 1.68
CA PRO A 70 -12.12 8.64 1.38
C PRO A 70 -10.87 8.33 0.55
N THR A 71 -10.63 9.06 -0.54
CA THR A 71 -9.51 8.78 -1.45
C THR A 71 -8.17 8.74 -0.71
N ILE A 72 -7.46 7.62 -0.83
CA ILE A 72 -6.11 7.43 -0.30
C ILE A 72 -5.12 7.49 -1.46
N THR A 73 -4.07 8.29 -1.34
CA THR A 73 -2.95 8.32 -2.30
C THR A 73 -1.66 7.97 -1.58
N LEU A 74 -1.02 6.88 -2.00
CA LEU A 74 0.28 6.47 -1.49
C LEU A 74 1.34 7.40 -2.13
N THR A 75 1.76 8.43 -1.41
CA THR A 75 2.59 9.53 -1.92
C THR A 75 4.09 9.27 -1.71
N ASN A 76 4.44 8.57 -0.65
CA ASN A 76 5.83 8.31 -0.28
C ASN A 76 6.11 6.81 -0.25
N PRO A 77 7.34 6.37 -0.59
CA PRO A 77 7.80 5.03 -0.22
C PRO A 77 7.58 4.76 1.28
N GLY A 78 6.94 3.63 1.60
CA GLY A 78 6.49 3.24 2.93
C GLY A 78 5.03 3.56 3.24
N ASP A 79 4.36 4.39 2.43
CA ASP A 79 2.92 4.63 2.58
C ASP A 79 2.16 3.35 2.31
N LYS A 80 1.16 3.05 3.15
CA LYS A 80 0.43 1.79 3.13
C LYS A 80 -1.08 2.02 3.21
N VAL A 81 -1.82 1.30 2.38
CA VAL A 81 -3.27 1.10 2.53
C VAL A 81 -3.55 -0.37 2.81
N VAL A 82 -4.41 -0.63 3.79
CA VAL A 82 -4.79 -1.98 4.20
C VAL A 82 -6.30 -2.11 4.23
N LEU A 83 -6.84 -2.99 3.39
CA LEU A 83 -8.19 -3.52 3.48
C LEU A 83 -8.18 -4.74 4.41
N SER A 84 -9.09 -4.80 5.38
CA SER A 84 -9.24 -5.95 6.27
C SER A 84 -10.69 -6.19 6.66
N GLY A 85 -10.99 -7.40 7.11
CA GLY A 85 -12.30 -7.78 7.65
C GLY A 85 -12.45 -9.30 7.66
N SER A 86 -13.70 -9.75 7.77
CA SER A 86 -14.04 -11.16 7.55
C SER A 86 -15.28 -11.30 6.68
N VAL A 87 -15.44 -12.48 6.07
CA VAL A 87 -16.62 -12.88 5.34
C VAL A 87 -17.09 -14.23 5.88
N GLU A 88 -18.37 -14.30 6.25
CA GLU A 88 -19.05 -15.55 6.54
C GLU A 88 -19.82 -15.99 5.30
N MET A 89 -19.56 -17.22 4.86
CA MET A 89 -20.16 -17.79 3.66
C MET A 89 -21.20 -18.83 4.03
N PHE A 90 -22.33 -18.83 3.33
CA PHE A 90 -23.45 -19.73 3.59
C PHE A 90 -23.88 -20.45 2.31
N GLY A 91 -24.29 -21.70 2.47
CA GLY A 91 -24.88 -22.49 1.39
C GLY A 91 -23.94 -22.72 0.20
N ILE A 92 -22.64 -22.95 0.43
CA ILE A 92 -21.73 -23.29 -0.67
C ILE A 92 -22.01 -24.73 -1.10
N THR A 93 -22.54 -24.91 -2.30
CA THR A 93 -22.95 -26.23 -2.82
C THR A 93 -21.99 -26.80 -3.87
N GLY A 94 -21.08 -26.00 -4.44
CA GLY A 94 -20.06 -26.45 -5.40
C GLY A 94 -18.70 -26.72 -4.77
N THR A 95 -18.11 -27.90 -5.00
CA THR A 95 -16.79 -28.29 -4.46
C THR A 95 -15.61 -27.98 -5.40
N ALA A 96 -15.86 -27.78 -6.68
CA ALA A 96 -14.83 -27.45 -7.67
C ALA A 96 -14.92 -25.96 -8.00
N GLY A 97 -13.84 -25.22 -7.77
CA GLY A 97 -13.73 -23.84 -8.23
C GLY A 97 -14.27 -22.76 -7.30
N SER A 98 -14.61 -23.04 -6.04
CA SER A 98 -15.15 -22.01 -5.12
C SER A 98 -14.19 -20.81 -4.99
N ILE A 99 -14.41 -19.78 -5.80
CA ILE A 99 -13.51 -18.63 -5.94
C ILE A 99 -14.23 -17.39 -5.41
N PHE A 100 -13.56 -16.76 -4.46
CA PHE A 100 -13.89 -15.45 -3.93
C PHE A 100 -12.83 -14.44 -4.36
N ARG A 101 -13.27 -13.24 -4.76
CA ARG A 101 -12.37 -12.15 -5.15
C ARG A 101 -12.56 -10.95 -4.26
N PHE A 102 -11.46 -10.28 -3.93
CA PHE A 102 -11.48 -9.02 -3.20
C PHE A 102 -10.26 -8.17 -3.52
N GLY A 103 -10.41 -6.84 -3.43
CA GLY A 103 -9.35 -5.92 -3.81
C GLY A 103 -9.61 -4.45 -3.50
N LEU A 104 -8.63 -3.64 -3.85
CA LEU A 104 -8.61 -2.19 -3.74
C LEU A 104 -8.51 -1.57 -5.13
N PHE A 105 -9.35 -0.57 -5.39
CA PHE A 105 -9.54 -0.01 -6.72
C PHE A 105 -9.58 1.53 -6.71
N ASN A 106 -9.34 2.08 -7.88
CA ASN A 106 -9.54 3.48 -8.27
C ASN A 106 -10.59 3.53 -9.36
N VAL A 107 -11.63 4.36 -9.21
CA VAL A 107 -12.63 4.53 -10.27
C VAL A 107 -12.05 5.07 -11.58
N ASN A 108 -10.92 5.77 -11.52
CA ASN A 108 -10.21 6.33 -12.67
C ASN A 108 -11.12 7.18 -13.59
N GLY A 109 -12.00 7.98 -12.97
CA GLY A 109 -12.99 8.79 -13.67
C GLY A 109 -14.12 8.02 -14.36
N SER A 110 -14.17 6.68 -14.23
CA SER A 110 -15.25 5.89 -14.81
C SER A 110 -16.58 6.14 -14.12
N ALA A 111 -17.64 6.26 -14.92
CA ALA A 111 -19.02 6.42 -14.45
C ALA A 111 -19.68 5.09 -14.04
N ASN A 112 -19.05 3.95 -14.33
CA ASN A 112 -19.58 2.63 -14.02
C ASN A 112 -18.47 1.72 -13.50
N THR A 113 -18.76 0.43 -13.30
CA THR A 113 -17.82 -0.57 -12.74
C THR A 113 -16.78 -1.07 -13.74
N ASN A 114 -16.84 -0.64 -15.00
CA ASN A 114 -15.82 -0.92 -16.01
C ASN A 114 -14.75 0.16 -16.00
N GLY A 115 -13.50 -0.21 -16.25
CA GLY A 115 -12.40 0.75 -16.38
C GLY A 115 -11.74 1.21 -15.10
N TRP A 116 -12.12 0.64 -13.96
CA TRP A 116 -11.43 0.86 -12.70
C TRP A 116 -10.02 0.27 -12.75
N LEU A 117 -9.08 0.93 -12.07
CA LEU A 117 -7.70 0.46 -11.93
C LEU A 117 -7.50 -0.10 -10.52
N GLY A 118 -6.41 -0.83 -10.29
CA GLY A 118 -6.05 -1.33 -8.96
C GLY A 118 -5.69 -2.80 -8.96
N TYR A 119 -5.85 -3.44 -7.81
CA TYR A 119 -5.38 -4.80 -7.58
C TYR A 119 -6.44 -5.62 -6.87
N PHE A 120 -6.54 -6.89 -7.23
CA PHE A 120 -7.40 -7.83 -6.53
C PHE A 120 -6.77 -9.21 -6.52
N VAL A 121 -7.22 -10.03 -5.58
CA VAL A 121 -6.82 -11.42 -5.48
C VAL A 121 -8.05 -12.29 -5.71
N GLN A 122 -7.86 -13.38 -6.43
CA GLN A 122 -8.82 -14.47 -6.47
C GLN A 122 -8.27 -15.63 -5.65
N SER A 123 -9.11 -16.18 -4.75
CA SER A 123 -8.74 -17.33 -3.95
C SER A 123 -8.44 -18.54 -4.82
N ALA A 124 -7.56 -19.42 -4.35
CA ALA A 124 -7.33 -20.72 -4.94
C ALA A 124 -8.42 -21.73 -4.53
N ALA A 125 -8.61 -22.74 -5.36
CA ALA A 125 -9.51 -23.87 -5.13
C ALA A 125 -8.80 -25.19 -5.54
N PRO A 126 -9.27 -26.38 -5.14
CA PRO A 126 -8.61 -27.65 -5.48
C PRO A 126 -8.49 -27.91 -6.98
N SER A 127 -9.43 -27.38 -7.77
CA SER A 127 -9.50 -27.54 -9.23
C SER A 127 -9.02 -26.31 -10.00
N GLY A 128 -8.52 -25.27 -9.33
CA GLY A 128 -8.18 -24.00 -9.97
C GLY A 128 -7.14 -23.20 -9.21
N THR A 129 -6.22 -22.57 -9.93
CA THR A 129 -5.21 -21.73 -9.30
C THR A 129 -5.78 -20.37 -8.93
N GLY A 130 -5.52 -19.93 -7.69
CA GLY A 130 -5.71 -18.53 -7.33
C GLY A 130 -4.75 -17.64 -8.11
N SER A 131 -4.99 -16.33 -8.10
CA SER A 131 -4.05 -15.38 -8.70
C SER A 131 -4.17 -13.99 -8.09
N LEU A 132 -3.04 -13.30 -8.02
CA LEU A 132 -3.01 -11.85 -7.85
C LEU A 132 -3.12 -11.18 -9.22
N GLN A 133 -4.05 -10.24 -9.33
CA GLN A 133 -4.40 -9.57 -10.57
C GLN A 133 -4.22 -8.05 -10.45
N GLU A 134 -3.75 -7.44 -11.52
CA GLU A 134 -3.70 -5.99 -11.72
C GLU A 134 -4.76 -5.56 -12.75
N ARG A 135 -5.38 -4.42 -12.50
CA ARG A 135 -6.26 -3.69 -13.41
C ARG A 135 -5.53 -2.44 -13.92
N VAL A 136 -5.18 -2.45 -15.20
CA VAL A 136 -4.27 -1.46 -15.84
C VAL A 136 -4.94 -0.65 -16.93
N LEU A 137 -4.36 0.49 -17.29
CA LEU A 137 -4.79 1.27 -18.44
C LEU A 137 -4.35 0.62 -19.76
N PRO A 138 -5.20 0.63 -20.80
CA PRO A 138 -6.62 0.95 -20.76
C PRO A 138 -7.43 -0.21 -20.13
N ASN A 139 -8.27 0.04 -19.13
CA ASN A 139 -9.24 -0.95 -18.68
C ASN A 139 -10.61 -0.62 -19.29
N THR A 140 -11.24 -1.61 -19.93
CA THR A 140 -12.58 -1.50 -20.52
C THR A 140 -13.59 -2.47 -19.91
N THR A 141 -13.17 -3.29 -18.95
CA THR A 141 -13.98 -4.37 -18.35
C THR A 141 -14.14 -4.16 -16.85
N SER A 142 -15.04 -4.96 -16.26
CA SER A 142 -15.39 -4.90 -14.84
C SER A 142 -14.16 -5.01 -13.94
N PHE A 143 -14.17 -4.30 -12.80
CA PHE A 143 -13.08 -4.25 -11.82
C PHE A 143 -12.64 -5.62 -11.28
N THR A 144 -13.52 -6.62 -11.27
CA THR A 144 -13.25 -8.00 -10.84
C THR A 144 -13.01 -8.99 -11.98
N SER A 145 -13.00 -8.53 -13.24
CA SER A 145 -12.73 -9.40 -14.39
C SER A 145 -11.29 -9.92 -14.34
N THR A 146 -11.07 -11.17 -14.73
CA THR A 146 -9.73 -11.77 -14.91
C THR A 146 -9.32 -11.83 -16.38
N SER A 147 -10.17 -11.34 -17.28
CA SER A 147 -9.97 -11.37 -18.73
C SER A 147 -10.29 -10.01 -19.35
N GLY A 148 -9.76 -9.78 -20.56
CA GLY A 148 -10.02 -8.58 -21.34
C GLY A 148 -9.09 -7.40 -21.02
N GLY A 149 -9.41 -6.25 -21.63
CA GLY A 149 -8.46 -5.22 -22.07
C GLY A 149 -7.47 -4.58 -21.08
N GLY A 150 -7.57 -4.88 -19.78
CA GLY A 150 -6.64 -4.35 -18.78
C GLY A 150 -6.45 -5.29 -17.58
N SER A 151 -6.64 -6.60 -17.75
CA SER A 151 -6.32 -7.59 -16.70
C SER A 151 -4.92 -8.15 -16.91
N SER A 152 -4.08 -8.13 -15.88
CA SER A 152 -2.79 -8.83 -15.88
C SER A 152 -2.66 -9.73 -14.65
N SER A 153 -2.29 -10.99 -14.86
CA SER A 153 -1.98 -11.90 -13.76
C SER A 153 -0.53 -11.67 -13.31
N LEU A 154 -0.35 -11.05 -12.15
CA LEU A 154 0.97 -10.77 -11.58
C LEU A 154 1.61 -12.01 -10.96
N GLN A 155 0.79 -12.86 -10.35
CA GLN A 155 1.26 -14.06 -9.66
C GLN A 155 0.16 -15.12 -9.62
N THR A 156 0.54 -16.36 -9.94
CA THR A 156 -0.30 -17.53 -9.66
C THR A 156 -0.10 -17.94 -8.20
N LEU A 157 -1.20 -18.12 -7.46
CA LEU A 157 -1.15 -18.56 -6.07
C LEU A 157 -1.06 -20.09 -5.99
N PRO A 158 -0.47 -20.63 -4.92
CA PRO A 158 -0.52 -22.06 -4.65
C PRO A 158 -1.96 -22.57 -4.66
N VAL A 159 -2.16 -23.75 -5.24
CA VAL A 159 -3.46 -24.44 -5.23
C VAL A 159 -3.84 -24.73 -3.77
N ALA A 160 -5.06 -24.37 -3.38
CA ALA A 160 -5.56 -24.70 -2.06
C ALA A 160 -5.79 -26.21 -1.97
N THR A 161 -5.40 -26.83 -0.86
CA THR A 161 -5.64 -28.26 -0.59
C THR A 161 -7.10 -28.57 -0.28
N SER A 162 -7.97 -27.55 -0.24
CA SER A 162 -9.39 -27.64 0.08
C SER A 162 -10.17 -26.55 -0.64
N ALA A 163 -11.46 -26.79 -0.88
CA ALA A 163 -12.37 -25.78 -1.40
C ALA A 163 -12.82 -24.83 -0.29
N LEU A 164 -13.34 -23.65 -0.67
CA LEU A 164 -14.10 -22.83 0.26
C LEU A 164 -15.36 -23.59 0.67
N THR A 165 -15.68 -23.56 1.96
CA THR A 165 -16.87 -24.12 2.59
C THR A 165 -17.66 -23.04 3.31
N SER A 166 -18.90 -23.34 3.71
CA SER A 166 -19.73 -22.42 4.51
C SER A 166 -19.18 -22.21 5.92
N THR A 167 -18.39 -21.16 6.09
CA THR A 167 -17.73 -20.78 7.35
C THR A 167 -17.19 -19.36 7.25
N VAL A 168 -16.46 -18.92 8.27
CA VAL A 168 -15.85 -17.59 8.37
C VAL A 168 -14.42 -17.61 7.80
N TYR A 169 -14.11 -16.60 7.00
CA TYR A 169 -12.77 -16.33 6.49
C TYR A 169 -12.34 -14.91 6.86
N ASN A 170 -11.15 -14.78 7.43
CA ASN A 170 -10.51 -13.49 7.66
C ASN A 170 -9.73 -13.11 6.41
N PHE A 171 -9.88 -11.88 5.93
CA PHE A 171 -9.16 -11.39 4.77
C PHE A 171 -8.32 -10.15 5.11
N SER A 172 -7.23 -9.99 4.37
CA SER A 172 -6.44 -8.77 4.37
C SER A 172 -5.86 -8.51 2.97
N PHE A 173 -5.84 -7.26 2.54
CA PHE A 173 -5.21 -6.83 1.30
C PHE A 173 -4.42 -5.56 1.56
N THR A 174 -3.11 -5.63 1.37
CA THR A 174 -2.17 -4.55 1.64
C THR A 174 -1.52 -4.09 0.35
N LEU A 175 -1.48 -2.78 0.16
CA LEU A 175 -0.67 -2.11 -0.86
C LEU A 175 0.27 -1.13 -0.15
N GLU A 176 1.58 -1.35 -0.30
CA GLU A 176 2.63 -0.52 0.27
C GLU A 176 3.49 0.06 -0.85
N ARG A 177 3.65 1.38 -0.90
CA ARG A 177 4.52 2.01 -1.89
C ARG A 177 5.97 1.67 -1.60
N LYS A 178 6.63 0.97 -2.51
CA LYS A 178 8.05 0.59 -2.37
C LYS A 178 8.98 1.69 -2.87
N ALA A 179 8.61 2.29 -3.98
CA ALA A 179 9.42 3.23 -4.75
C ALA A 179 8.50 4.17 -5.54
N PRO A 180 9.02 5.19 -6.25
CA PRO A 180 8.19 6.07 -7.07
C PRO A 180 7.27 5.33 -8.06
N SER A 181 7.68 4.17 -8.57
CA SER A 181 6.96 3.34 -9.55
C SER A 181 6.68 1.90 -9.07
N GLY A 182 6.77 1.62 -7.76
CA GLY A 182 6.67 0.25 -7.25
C GLY A 182 5.75 0.08 -6.04
N LEU A 183 5.08 -1.07 -5.98
CA LEU A 183 4.24 -1.51 -4.87
C LEU A 183 4.71 -2.87 -4.33
N ILE A 184 4.64 -3.03 -3.01
CA ILE A 184 4.59 -4.33 -2.36
C ILE A 184 3.13 -4.64 -2.09
N ILE A 185 2.69 -5.80 -2.56
CA ILE A 185 1.32 -6.27 -2.47
C ILE A 185 1.32 -7.50 -1.58
N THR A 186 0.55 -7.47 -0.48
CA THR A 186 0.41 -8.62 0.41
C THR A 186 -1.06 -8.96 0.60
N THR A 187 -1.44 -10.22 0.38
CA THR A 187 -2.83 -10.66 0.45
C THR A 187 -2.99 -11.85 1.37
N SER A 188 -4.16 -11.97 1.99
CA SER A 188 -4.52 -13.13 2.79
C SER A 188 -6.02 -13.39 2.76
N LEU A 189 -6.40 -14.67 2.71
CA LEU A 189 -7.74 -15.17 2.97
C LEU A 189 -7.56 -16.48 3.76
N VAL A 190 -7.96 -16.47 5.03
CA VAL A 190 -7.68 -17.55 5.98
C VAL A 190 -8.99 -18.01 6.60
N ARG A 191 -9.26 -19.32 6.54
CA ARG A 191 -10.42 -19.91 7.23
C ARG A 191 -10.22 -19.82 8.74
N ALA A 192 -11.20 -19.26 9.45
CA ALA A 192 -11.08 -18.95 10.86
C ALA A 192 -10.97 -20.19 11.76
N SER A 193 -11.58 -21.32 11.35
CA SER A 193 -11.64 -22.53 12.18
C SER A 193 -10.32 -23.31 12.28
N ASP A 194 -9.48 -23.25 11.24
CA ASP A 194 -8.26 -24.09 11.13
C ASP A 194 -7.05 -23.36 10.52
N SER A 195 -7.17 -22.06 10.26
CA SER A 195 -6.12 -21.23 9.65
C SER A 195 -5.67 -21.67 8.25
N LEU A 196 -6.49 -22.40 7.51
CA LEU A 196 -6.15 -22.79 6.14
C LEU A 196 -6.15 -21.57 5.20
N GLN A 197 -5.08 -21.41 4.43
CA GLN A 197 -4.84 -20.26 3.55
C GLN A 197 -5.37 -20.51 2.12
N PHE A 198 -6.13 -19.56 1.58
CA PHE A 198 -6.72 -19.63 0.24
C PHE A 198 -6.24 -18.52 -0.72
N ALA A 199 -5.74 -17.39 -0.20
CA ALA A 199 -5.30 -16.25 -1.03
C ALA A 199 -4.03 -15.58 -0.47
N GLY A 200 -3.04 -16.39 -0.08
CA GLY A 200 -1.77 -15.90 0.49
C GLY A 200 -0.77 -15.50 -0.60
N ALA A 201 -0.39 -14.22 -0.64
CA ALA A 201 0.58 -13.72 -1.61
C ALA A 201 1.45 -12.62 -1.02
N SER A 202 2.69 -12.53 -1.48
CA SER A 202 3.55 -11.36 -1.34
C SER A 202 4.25 -11.13 -2.68
N TYR A 203 3.97 -10.01 -3.32
CA TYR A 203 4.46 -9.69 -4.65
C TYR A 203 5.02 -8.27 -4.68
N THR A 204 6.09 -8.07 -5.45
CA THR A 204 6.62 -6.75 -5.74
C THR A 204 6.31 -6.39 -7.18
N ASP A 205 5.41 -5.44 -7.37
CA ASP A 205 5.18 -4.81 -8.66
C ASP A 205 6.17 -3.65 -8.82
N ASN A 206 7.07 -3.73 -9.80
CA ASN A 206 8.07 -2.69 -10.07
C ASN A 206 7.66 -1.77 -11.24
N SER A 207 6.50 -2.02 -11.86
CA SER A 207 6.02 -1.37 -13.08
C SER A 207 4.59 -0.89 -12.91
N VAL A 208 4.29 -0.28 -11.76
CA VAL A 208 2.95 0.20 -11.42
C VAL A 208 2.51 1.25 -12.43
N ASN A 209 1.33 1.06 -13.02
CA ASN A 209 0.80 1.97 -14.02
C ASN A 209 0.50 3.38 -13.44
N ALA A 210 0.56 4.39 -14.30
CA ALA A 210 0.21 5.76 -13.92
C ALA A 210 -1.24 5.82 -13.39
N GLY A 211 -1.42 6.30 -12.15
CA GLY A 211 -2.72 6.37 -11.46
C GLY A 211 -3.01 5.24 -10.47
N ALA A 212 -2.19 4.18 -10.44
CA ALA A 212 -2.40 3.02 -9.56
C ALA A 212 -1.84 3.18 -8.12
N PHE A 213 -1.53 4.41 -7.69
CA PHE A 213 -1.20 4.73 -6.29
C PHE A 213 -2.33 5.41 -5.53
N THR A 214 -3.44 5.69 -6.20
CA THR A 214 -4.63 6.29 -5.60
C THR A 214 -5.73 5.24 -5.55
N PHE A 215 -6.42 5.12 -4.43
CA PHE A 215 -7.49 4.15 -4.21
C PHE A 215 -8.67 4.82 -3.52
N ASP A 216 -9.88 4.47 -3.92
CA ASP A 216 -11.12 5.04 -3.38
C ASP A 216 -12.29 4.05 -3.36
N ARG A 217 -12.05 2.80 -3.75
CA ARG A 217 -13.06 1.73 -3.77
C ARG A 217 -12.50 0.43 -3.21
N VAL A 218 -13.33 -0.24 -2.42
CA VAL A 218 -13.18 -1.67 -2.13
C VAL A 218 -14.16 -2.43 -2.99
N GLY A 219 -13.81 -3.65 -3.40
CA GLY A 219 -14.69 -4.47 -4.23
C GLY A 219 -14.55 -5.95 -3.90
N PHE A 220 -15.68 -6.66 -3.97
CA PHE A 220 -15.79 -8.09 -3.69
C PHE A 220 -16.61 -8.78 -4.77
N GLN A 221 -16.31 -10.05 -5.04
CA GLN A 221 -17.10 -10.88 -5.95
C GLN A 221 -17.17 -12.32 -5.44
N GLY A 222 -18.40 -12.85 -5.37
CA GLY A 222 -18.66 -14.28 -5.46
C GLY A 222 -18.71 -14.68 -6.93
N THR A 223 -17.77 -15.52 -7.37
CA THR A 223 -17.77 -15.99 -8.77
C THR A 223 -18.84 -17.04 -8.99
N THR A 224 -19.15 -17.37 -10.25
CA THR A 224 -20.06 -18.46 -10.66
C THR A 224 -19.70 -19.83 -10.11
N GLU A 225 -18.44 -20.00 -9.68
CA GLU A 225 -17.97 -21.27 -9.13
C GLU A 225 -18.13 -21.31 -7.60
N LEU A 226 -18.44 -20.16 -6.96
CA LEU A 226 -18.65 -20.10 -5.53
C LEU A 226 -19.98 -20.72 -5.11
N ASN A 227 -21.06 -20.52 -5.90
CA ASN A 227 -22.39 -21.11 -5.63
C ASN A 227 -22.82 -20.90 -4.17
N ALA A 228 -22.69 -19.66 -3.68
CA ALA A 228 -23.07 -19.30 -2.32
C ALA A 228 -24.47 -18.71 -2.30
N ASP A 229 -25.24 -19.06 -1.27
CA ASP A 229 -26.57 -18.53 -1.04
C ASP A 229 -26.51 -17.11 -0.43
N LYS A 230 -25.51 -16.89 0.42
CA LYS A 230 -25.32 -15.64 1.16
C LYS A 230 -23.86 -15.43 1.54
N LEU A 231 -23.42 -14.18 1.46
CA LEU A 231 -22.12 -13.72 1.92
C LEU A 231 -22.34 -12.54 2.89
N GLN A 232 -21.91 -12.71 4.13
CA GLN A 232 -22.04 -11.72 5.18
C GLN A 232 -20.66 -11.21 5.56
N MET A 233 -20.40 -9.94 5.27
CA MET A 233 -19.16 -9.29 5.65
C MET A 233 -19.24 -8.85 7.11
N ASN A 234 -18.11 -8.86 7.82
CA ASN A 234 -18.03 -8.32 9.17
C ASN A 234 -16.82 -7.41 9.30
N ASN A 235 -17.05 -6.17 9.74
CA ASN A 235 -16.04 -5.16 10.07
C ASN A 235 -15.05 -4.91 8.92
N VAL A 236 -15.57 -4.64 7.72
CA VAL A 236 -14.75 -4.22 6.59
C VAL A 236 -14.17 -2.83 6.87
N ASP A 237 -12.85 -2.75 6.87
CA ASP A 237 -12.10 -1.55 7.20
C ASP A 237 -11.03 -1.27 6.14
N VAL A 238 -10.75 0.01 5.91
CA VAL A 238 -9.65 0.47 5.09
C VAL A 238 -8.83 1.47 5.90
N THR A 239 -7.59 1.08 6.20
CA THR A 239 -6.68 1.91 7.00
C THR A 239 -5.58 2.47 6.13
N PHE A 240 -5.24 3.74 6.37
CA PHE A 240 -4.04 4.36 5.81
C PHE A 240 -2.98 4.51 6.90
N THR A 241 -1.77 4.09 6.57
CA THR A 241 -0.57 4.34 7.39
C THR A 241 0.43 5.08 6.53
N ALA A 242 0.70 6.34 6.87
CA ALA A 242 1.77 7.09 6.22
C ALA A 242 3.12 6.43 6.52
N ALA A 243 4.04 6.51 5.55
CA ALA A 243 5.43 6.13 5.75
C ALA A 243 5.97 6.84 7.00
N ALA A 244 6.75 6.11 7.80
CA ALA A 244 7.52 6.74 8.85
C ALA A 244 8.44 7.79 8.20
N VAL A 245 8.24 9.06 8.56
CA VAL A 245 9.15 10.13 8.15
C VAL A 245 10.45 9.89 8.90
N LEU A 246 11.41 9.25 8.23
CA LEU A 246 12.75 9.15 8.79
C LEU A 246 13.34 10.56 8.85
N PRO A 247 13.98 10.94 9.97
CA PRO A 247 14.67 12.21 10.04
C PRO A 247 15.79 12.22 8.98
N PRO A 248 16.11 13.40 8.41
CA PRO A 248 17.27 13.55 7.56
C PRO A 248 18.52 12.98 8.22
N LEU A 249 19.30 12.22 7.46
CA LEU A 249 20.55 11.63 7.93
C LEU A 249 21.72 12.42 7.35
N ILE A 250 22.56 12.95 8.24
CA ILE A 250 23.85 13.53 7.87
C ILE A 250 24.94 12.50 8.18
N THR A 251 25.71 12.12 7.17
CA THR A 251 26.94 11.36 7.34
C THR A 251 28.12 12.16 6.80
N ALA A 252 29.34 11.83 7.22
CA ALA A 252 30.55 12.47 6.73
C ALA A 252 31.54 11.40 6.26
N SER A 253 32.17 11.61 5.10
CA SER A 253 33.30 10.77 4.65
C SER A 253 34.62 11.21 5.28
N GLY A 254 34.70 12.45 5.76
CA GLY A 254 35.87 13.03 6.41
C GLY A 254 36.43 14.22 5.63
N PHE A 255 37.72 14.51 5.86
CA PHE A 255 38.41 15.55 5.12
C PHE A 255 38.88 15.04 3.75
N VAL A 256 38.62 15.83 2.72
CA VAL A 256 39.08 15.64 1.34
C VAL A 256 40.13 16.70 0.98
N ASP A 257 40.71 16.63 -0.21
CA ASP A 257 41.70 17.60 -0.71
C ASP A 257 42.86 17.88 0.25
N GLN A 258 43.54 16.81 0.67
CA GLN A 258 44.69 16.86 1.60
C GLN A 258 44.38 17.51 2.96
N GLY A 259 43.11 17.52 3.38
CA GLY A 259 42.71 18.09 4.67
C GLY A 259 42.13 19.50 4.56
N ALA A 260 42.03 20.08 3.36
CA ALA A 260 41.55 21.45 3.16
C ALA A 260 40.02 21.54 3.17
N ALA A 261 39.32 20.50 2.70
CA ALA A 261 37.87 20.49 2.58
C ALA A 261 37.24 19.35 3.37
N PHE A 262 35.96 19.47 3.71
CA PHE A 262 35.20 18.45 4.43
C PHE A 262 33.97 18.03 3.64
N GLU A 263 33.81 16.74 3.42
CA GLU A 263 32.69 16.21 2.63
C GLU A 263 31.59 15.64 3.54
N VAL A 264 30.35 16.06 3.25
CA VAL A 264 29.14 15.72 3.98
C VAL A 264 28.12 15.12 3.02
N PHE A 265 27.55 13.99 3.40
CA PHE A 265 26.44 13.37 2.69
C PHE A 265 25.14 13.59 3.46
N VAL A 266 24.09 13.90 2.71
CA VAL A 266 22.75 14.09 3.23
C VAL A 266 21.79 13.14 2.54
N GLU A 267 21.06 12.36 3.32
CA GLU A 267 20.13 11.34 2.84
C GLU A 267 18.78 11.42 3.59
N ARG A 268 17.80 10.65 3.10
CA ARG A 268 16.47 10.46 3.74
C ARG A 268 15.65 11.75 3.87
N MET A 269 15.77 12.60 2.87
CA MET A 269 15.06 13.87 2.77
C MET A 269 13.73 13.69 2.04
N THR A 270 12.74 14.54 2.32
CA THR A 270 11.46 14.53 1.60
C THR A 270 11.65 15.10 0.19
N PRO A 271 11.43 14.35 -0.90
CA PRO A 271 11.78 14.80 -2.26
C PRO A 271 11.11 16.10 -2.71
N THR A 272 9.91 16.39 -2.20
CA THR A 272 9.12 17.57 -2.55
C THR A 272 9.49 18.84 -1.78
N LYS A 273 10.40 18.74 -0.81
CA LYS A 273 10.87 19.89 -0.03
C LYS A 273 12.24 20.33 -0.53
N THR A 274 12.45 21.65 -0.47
CA THR A 274 13.76 22.27 -0.66
C THR A 274 14.43 22.42 0.69
N TYR A 275 15.73 22.20 0.74
CA TYR A 275 16.53 22.22 1.95
C TYR A 275 17.81 23.00 1.76
N VAL A 276 18.40 23.38 2.88
CA VAL A 276 19.73 23.98 2.96
C VAL A 276 20.57 23.26 3.99
N LEU A 277 21.84 23.00 3.65
CA LEU A 277 22.82 22.51 4.59
C LEU A 277 23.38 23.72 5.33
N LYS A 278 23.23 23.73 6.64
CA LYS A 278 23.75 24.82 7.48
C LYS A 278 24.94 24.35 8.29
N ARG A 279 25.85 25.27 8.56
CA ARG A 279 27.07 25.05 9.35
C ARG A 279 27.15 25.98 10.56
N SER A 280 27.77 25.49 11.62
CA SER A 280 28.01 26.20 12.88
C SER A 280 29.36 25.83 13.51
N THR A 281 29.86 26.69 14.41
CA THR A 281 31.00 26.42 15.30
C THR A 281 30.59 26.22 16.77
N ASP A 282 29.32 26.44 17.13
CA ASP A 282 28.87 26.55 18.53
C ASP A 282 27.60 25.76 18.88
N LEU A 283 27.01 24.99 17.95
CA LEU A 283 25.74 24.25 18.08
C LEU A 283 24.50 25.10 18.37
N SER A 284 24.66 26.40 18.65
CA SER A 284 23.58 27.30 19.04
C SER A 284 23.05 28.13 17.87
N SER A 285 23.95 28.56 16.97
CA SER A 285 23.63 29.38 15.81
C SER A 285 24.18 28.74 14.54
N PHE A 286 23.41 28.76 13.45
CA PHE A 286 23.79 28.15 12.17
C PHE A 286 23.71 29.18 11.03
N PRO A 287 24.57 30.21 11.05
CA PRO A 287 24.48 31.34 10.13
C PRO A 287 24.89 30.96 8.70
N ASP A 288 25.81 30.01 8.56
CA ASP A 288 26.45 29.69 7.30
C ASP A 288 25.61 28.68 6.51
N THR A 289 25.17 29.05 5.32
CA THR A 289 24.63 28.10 4.34
C THR A 289 25.79 27.51 3.54
N ASN A 290 25.94 26.19 3.56
CA ASN A 290 26.92 25.48 2.76
C ASN A 290 26.27 24.96 1.46
N GLY A 291 26.64 25.55 0.33
CA GLY A 291 26.09 25.21 -0.99
C GLY A 291 24.76 25.90 -1.31
N SER A 292 24.21 25.56 -2.48
CA SER A 292 22.88 26.04 -2.92
C SER A 292 21.76 25.20 -2.29
N PRO A 293 20.53 25.74 -2.20
CA PRO A 293 19.37 24.93 -1.83
C PRO A 293 19.24 23.70 -2.73
N PHE A 294 18.79 22.59 -2.15
CA PHE A 294 18.70 21.30 -2.83
C PHE A 294 17.38 20.60 -2.50
N THR A 295 16.92 19.73 -3.40
CA THR A 295 15.72 18.92 -3.16
C THR A 295 16.07 17.62 -2.45
N GLY A 296 15.08 16.97 -1.85
CA GLY A 296 15.27 15.69 -1.16
C GLY A 296 15.55 14.49 -2.09
N ALA A 297 16.57 14.58 -2.95
CA ALA A 297 17.12 13.44 -3.67
C ALA A 297 17.60 12.35 -2.70
N ALA A 298 17.75 11.12 -3.19
CA ALA A 298 18.11 9.96 -2.36
C ALA A 298 19.40 10.19 -1.55
N VAL A 299 20.40 10.83 -2.17
CA VAL A 299 21.69 11.22 -1.56
C VAL A 299 22.15 12.54 -2.20
N ASN A 300 22.58 13.50 -1.38
CA ASN A 300 23.27 14.71 -1.81
C ASN A 300 24.66 14.76 -1.17
N SER A 301 25.71 15.13 -1.92
CA SER A 301 27.06 15.36 -1.41
C SER A 301 27.39 16.84 -1.43
N PHE A 302 27.99 17.33 -0.35
CA PHE A 302 28.43 18.71 -0.18
C PHE A 302 29.89 18.72 0.23
N ILE A 303 30.67 19.57 -0.45
CA ILE A 303 32.04 19.88 -0.07
C ILE A 303 32.00 21.23 0.65
N ASP A 304 32.37 21.25 1.93
CA ASP A 304 32.74 22.46 2.64
C ASP A 304 34.21 22.77 2.33
N PRO A 305 34.52 23.78 1.49
CA PRO A 305 35.89 24.07 1.07
C PRO A 305 36.72 24.74 2.18
N MET A 306 36.07 25.22 3.25
CA MET A 306 36.73 25.96 4.33
C MET A 306 36.05 25.62 5.67
N PRO A 307 36.12 24.36 6.13
CA PRO A 307 35.54 23.98 7.41
C PRO A 307 36.27 24.71 8.55
N PRO A 308 35.54 25.27 9.55
CA PRO A 308 36.16 25.96 10.66
C PRO A 308 37.20 25.11 11.39
N ALA A 309 38.30 25.74 11.79
CA ALA A 309 39.37 25.06 12.49
C ALA A 309 38.87 24.50 13.84
N GLY A 310 39.06 23.20 14.05
CA GLY A 310 38.81 22.51 15.31
C GLY A 310 37.45 21.82 15.42
N LYS A 311 36.35 22.52 15.11
CA LYS A 311 34.99 21.96 15.19
C LYS A 311 34.05 22.60 14.16
N ALA A 312 33.26 21.76 13.50
CA ALA A 312 32.18 22.16 12.62
C ALA A 312 30.96 21.29 12.93
N PHE A 313 29.80 21.92 13.02
CA PHE A 313 28.52 21.25 13.20
C PHE A 313 27.66 21.51 11.98
N TYR A 314 26.99 20.47 11.49
CA TYR A 314 26.12 20.55 10.33
C TYR A 314 24.70 20.20 10.74
N ARG A 315 23.74 20.95 10.20
CA ARG A 315 22.31 20.61 10.31
C ARG A 315 21.62 20.88 8.99
N ILE A 316 20.49 20.23 8.81
CA ILE A 316 19.62 20.43 7.66
C ILE A 316 18.44 21.27 8.10
N GLU A 317 18.09 22.26 7.28
CA GLU A 317 16.88 23.04 7.43
C GLU A 317 16.05 22.96 6.16
N VAL A 318 14.72 23.04 6.31
CA VAL A 318 13.82 23.28 5.18
C VAL A 318 14.06 24.74 4.75
N ALA A 319 14.32 24.95 3.45
CA ALA A 319 14.46 26.29 2.91
C ALA A 319 13.12 27.06 3.04
N PRO A 320 13.16 28.37 3.33
CA PRO A 320 11.96 29.19 3.42
C PRO A 320 11.18 29.28 2.10
#